data_AF-A0A957V8Z4-F1
#
_entry.id   AF-A0A957V8Z4-F1
#
_cell.length_a   1.000
_cell.length_b   1.000
_cell.length_c   1.000
_cell.angle_alpha   90.00
_cell.angle_beta   90.00
_cell.angle_gamma   90.00
#
_symmetry.space_group_name_H-M   'P 1'
#
loop_
_entity.id
_entity.type
_entity.pdbx_description
1 polymer ?
#
loop_
_entity_poly.entity_id
_entity_poly.type
_entity_poly.pdbx_seq_one_letter_code
_entity_poly.pdbx_strand_id
1 'polypeptide(L)'
;VIDRHRDSGAQGVGFIQGIGLRSGALAGTVAHDHHNLVVIGADDDSMLAAARAVAEMGGGLAVANSGEIVASLALPVAGLMSDRAIGDVRAGYDALIAAAAALGSPLHDPFMAMSFMALEVIPKLKLTDQGLVDVEQFKVVPLFVR
;
A
#
# COMPACT_ATOMS: atom_id res chain seq x y z
N VAL A 1 5.95 4.81 -1.24
CA VAL A 1 5.77 4.15 -2.56
C VAL A 1 7.14 3.83 -3.09
N ILE A 2 7.36 2.60 -3.55
CA ILE A 2 8.67 2.08 -3.94
C ILE A 2 8.56 1.51 -5.36
N ASP A 3 9.45 1.92 -6.27
CA ASP A 3 9.56 1.31 -7.60
C ASP A 3 9.85 -0.19 -7.47
N ARG A 4 9.07 -0.99 -8.20
CA ARG A 4 9.26 -2.45 -8.24
C ARG A 4 9.47 -3.00 -9.65
N HIS A 5 9.47 -2.15 -10.66
CA HIS A 5 9.48 -2.59 -12.06
C HIS A 5 10.83 -2.41 -12.73
N ARG A 6 11.64 -1.43 -12.27
CA ARG A 6 12.87 -1.03 -12.96
C ARG A 6 14.14 -1.21 -12.14
N ASP A 7 14.02 -1.74 -10.93
CA ASP A 7 15.14 -1.86 -9.98
C ASP A 7 15.89 -0.52 -9.81
N SER A 8 15.14 0.59 -9.86
CA SER A 8 15.73 1.93 -9.88
C SER A 8 16.14 2.44 -8.50
N GLY A 9 15.65 1.79 -7.44
CA GLY A 9 15.75 2.28 -6.06
C GLY A 9 14.90 3.52 -5.78
N ALA A 10 14.07 3.97 -6.73
CA ALA A 10 13.21 5.13 -6.55
C ALA A 10 12.15 4.86 -5.48
N GLN A 11 12.01 5.80 -4.55
CA GLN A 11 10.97 5.77 -3.53
C GLN A 11 10.49 7.18 -3.15
N GLY A 12 9.18 7.29 -2.91
CA GLY A 12 8.55 8.47 -2.34
C GLY A 12 7.99 8.19 -0.94
N VAL A 13 8.21 9.12 -0.03
CA VAL A 13 7.72 9.09 1.35
C VAL A 13 6.85 10.32 1.60
N GLY A 14 5.74 10.13 2.33
CA GLY A 14 4.86 11.21 2.72
C GLY A 14 3.94 10.82 3.87
N PHE A 15 3.28 11.83 4.45
CA PHE A 15 2.28 11.61 5.48
C PHE A 15 0.90 11.38 4.85
N ILE A 16 0.11 10.52 5.48
CA ILE A 16 -1.25 10.23 5.05
C ILE A 16 -2.21 10.39 6.22
N GLN A 17 -3.40 10.93 5.91
CA GLN A 17 -4.50 11.05 6.85
C GLN A 17 -5.73 10.34 6.29
N GLY A 18 -6.56 9.78 7.17
CA GLY A 18 -7.84 9.15 6.80
C GLY A 18 -7.82 7.62 6.71
N ILE A 19 -6.63 6.99 6.62
CA ILE A 19 -6.49 5.53 6.75
C ILE A 19 -6.78 5.08 8.19
N GLY A 20 -6.40 5.90 9.19
CA GLY A 20 -6.84 5.72 10.58
C GLY A 20 -6.12 4.64 11.39
N LEU A 21 -5.06 4.03 10.85
CA LEU A 21 -4.23 3.07 11.59
C LEU A 21 -3.65 3.73 12.86
N ARG A 22 -3.71 3.00 13.96
CA ARG A 22 -3.14 3.39 15.26
C ARG A 22 -1.85 2.61 15.57
N SER A 23 -1.68 1.46 14.97
CA SER A 23 -0.47 0.63 15.01
C SER A 23 -0.36 -0.16 13.70
N GLY A 24 0.81 -0.74 13.44
CA GLY A 24 1.00 -1.66 12.34
C GLY A 24 1.03 -0.99 10.97
N ALA A 25 0.96 -1.80 9.92
CA ALA A 25 1.08 -1.36 8.54
C ALA A 25 0.28 -2.22 7.56
N LEU A 26 -0.04 -1.60 6.43
CA LEU A 26 -0.63 -2.19 5.24
C LEU A 26 0.38 -2.07 4.10
N ALA A 27 0.51 -3.11 3.27
CA ALA A 27 1.30 -3.06 2.04
C ALA A 27 0.53 -3.69 0.88
N GLY A 28 0.76 -3.19 -0.34
CA GLY A 28 0.11 -3.72 -1.53
C GLY A 28 0.77 -3.33 -2.85
N THR A 29 0.65 -4.20 -3.85
CA THR A 29 1.10 -3.94 -5.24
C THR A 29 -0.01 -3.52 -6.20
N VAL A 30 -1.27 -3.52 -5.73
CA VAL A 30 -2.40 -2.92 -6.44
C VAL A 30 -2.44 -1.43 -6.12
N ALA A 31 -1.76 -0.63 -6.94
CA ALA A 31 -1.72 0.83 -6.81
C ALA A 31 -1.93 1.51 -8.16
N HIS A 32 -3.10 2.07 -8.37
CA HIS A 32 -3.47 2.68 -9.64
C HIS A 32 -2.56 3.89 -9.96
N ASP A 33 -1.98 4.03 -11.16
CA ASP A 33 -1.93 3.05 -12.28
C ASP A 33 -0.50 2.53 -12.54
N HIS A 34 0.48 3.02 -11.78
CA HIS A 34 1.87 2.56 -11.87
C HIS A 34 2.08 1.17 -11.25
N HIS A 35 1.19 0.77 -10.36
CA HIS A 35 1.23 -0.50 -9.62
C HIS A 35 2.57 -0.75 -8.94
N ASN A 36 3.18 0.31 -8.39
CA ASN A 36 4.35 0.24 -7.52
C ASN A 36 3.97 -0.31 -6.14
N LEU A 37 4.97 -0.70 -5.33
CA LEU A 37 4.71 -1.14 -3.97
C LEU A 37 4.33 0.07 -3.11
N VAL A 38 3.13 0.03 -2.53
CA VAL A 38 2.65 1.03 -1.59
C VAL A 38 2.67 0.43 -0.19
N VAL A 39 3.17 1.18 0.78
CA VAL A 39 3.22 0.81 2.19
C VAL A 39 2.71 2.00 2.99
N ILE A 40 1.79 1.75 3.91
CA ILE A 40 1.20 2.73 4.83
C ILE A 40 1.26 2.14 6.23
N GLY A 41 1.88 2.81 7.18
CA GLY A 41 1.94 2.31 8.56
C GLY A 41 2.13 3.39 9.61
N ALA A 42 2.01 2.97 10.86
CA ALA A 42 2.19 3.78 12.06
C ALA A 42 3.59 3.61 12.68
N ASP A 43 4.35 2.59 12.27
CA ASP A 43 5.70 2.28 12.74
C ASP A 43 6.54 1.60 11.65
N ASP A 44 7.86 1.82 11.69
CA ASP A 44 8.78 1.36 10.65
C ASP A 44 8.93 -0.17 10.60
N ASP A 45 8.90 -0.84 11.76
CA ASP A 45 9.07 -2.29 11.84
C ASP A 45 7.93 -3.03 11.13
N SER A 46 6.69 -2.59 11.35
CA SER A 46 5.53 -3.16 10.67
C SER A 46 5.52 -2.81 9.18
N MET A 47 5.93 -1.59 8.82
CA MET A 47 6.04 -1.19 7.40
C MET A 47 7.05 -2.08 6.66
N LEU A 48 8.21 -2.34 7.26
CA LEU A 48 9.23 -3.20 6.70
C LEU A 48 8.76 -4.65 6.59
N ALA A 49 8.12 -5.19 7.63
CA ALA A 49 7.57 -6.55 7.61
C ALA A 49 6.53 -6.73 6.51
N ALA A 50 5.55 -5.83 6.40
CA ALA A 50 4.52 -5.89 5.37
C ALA A 50 5.12 -5.79 3.96
N ALA A 51 6.09 -4.88 3.74
CA ALA A 51 6.76 -4.73 2.46
C ALA A 51 7.52 -6.00 2.04
N ARG A 52 8.27 -6.61 2.96
CA ARG A 52 9.01 -7.86 2.71
C ARG A 52 8.08 -9.01 2.38
N ALA A 53 7.00 -9.19 3.14
CA ALA A 53 6.04 -10.25 2.86
C ALA A 53 5.42 -10.11 1.47
N VAL A 54 5.06 -8.90 1.04
CA VAL A 54 4.54 -8.67 -0.33
C VAL A 54 5.59 -9.00 -1.39
N ALA A 55 6.87 -8.66 -1.16
CA ALA A 55 7.95 -9.02 -2.08
C ALA A 55 8.18 -10.54 -2.15
N GLU A 56 8.20 -11.23 -1.01
CA GLU A 56 8.39 -12.69 -0.91
C GLU A 56 7.24 -13.47 -1.59
N MET A 57 6.02 -12.94 -1.55
CA MET A 57 4.87 -13.53 -2.26
C MET A 57 4.88 -13.31 -3.78
N GLY A 58 5.82 -12.52 -4.32
CA GLY A 58 5.82 -12.12 -5.73
C GLY A 58 4.75 -11.07 -6.07
N GLY A 59 4.34 -10.28 -5.08
CA GLY A 59 3.24 -9.32 -5.17
C GLY A 59 1.96 -9.81 -4.48
N GLY A 60 1.10 -8.86 -4.12
CA GLY A 60 -0.05 -9.13 -3.27
C GLY A 60 -0.33 -8.00 -2.29
N LEU A 61 -0.98 -8.37 -1.19
CA LEU A 61 -1.39 -7.49 -0.11
C LEU A 61 -0.97 -8.10 1.22
N ALA A 62 -0.56 -7.28 2.19
CA ALA A 62 -0.22 -7.73 3.53
C ALA A 62 -0.63 -6.71 4.60
N VAL A 63 -0.93 -7.23 5.79
CA VAL A 63 -1.06 -6.48 7.04
C VAL A 63 -0.03 -7.00 8.03
N ALA A 64 0.71 -6.09 8.64
CA ALA A 64 1.68 -6.40 9.68
C ALA A 64 1.45 -5.56 10.94
N ASN A 65 1.85 -6.07 12.08
CA ASN A 65 1.82 -5.34 13.35
C ASN A 65 2.97 -5.78 14.24
N SER A 66 3.71 -4.82 14.79
CA SER A 66 4.89 -5.07 15.63
C SER A 66 5.92 -6.00 14.96
N GLY A 67 6.11 -5.83 13.65
CA GLY A 67 7.06 -6.62 12.85
C GLY A 67 6.59 -8.02 12.42
N GLU A 68 5.37 -8.44 12.78
CA GLU A 68 4.81 -9.74 12.41
C GLU A 68 3.66 -9.62 11.40
N ILE A 69 3.52 -10.62 10.51
CA ILE A 69 2.42 -10.67 9.54
C ILE A 69 1.15 -11.15 10.21
N VAL A 70 0.11 -10.34 10.13
CA VAL A 70 -1.23 -10.63 10.68
C VAL A 70 -2.13 -11.26 9.63
N ALA A 71 -2.06 -10.79 8.38
CA ALA A 71 -2.81 -11.31 7.26
C ALA A 71 -2.07 -11.03 5.94
N SER A 72 -2.24 -11.91 4.96
CA SER A 72 -1.65 -11.73 3.63
C SER A 72 -2.49 -12.38 2.53
N LEU A 73 -2.40 -11.83 1.32
CA LEU A 73 -3.00 -12.38 0.12
C LEU A 73 -2.00 -12.27 -1.04
N ALA A 74 -1.46 -13.40 -1.48
CA ALA A 74 -0.61 -13.46 -2.65
C ALA A 74 -1.40 -13.17 -3.93
N LEU A 75 -0.85 -12.32 -4.80
CA LEU A 75 -1.35 -12.02 -6.14
C LEU A 75 -0.23 -12.26 -7.17
N PRO A 76 0.19 -13.52 -7.38
CA PRO A 76 1.41 -13.84 -8.12
C PRO A 76 1.39 -13.41 -9.59
N VAL A 77 0.22 -13.19 -10.19
CA VAL A 77 0.12 -12.73 -11.57
C VAL A 77 0.27 -11.21 -11.59
N ALA A 78 1.48 -10.76 -11.93
CA ALA A 78 1.90 -9.36 -12.00
C ALA A 78 1.78 -8.53 -10.69
N GLY A 79 1.52 -9.18 -9.55
CA GLY A 79 1.16 -8.48 -8.31
C GLY A 79 -0.27 -7.94 -8.29
N LEU A 80 -1.13 -8.41 -9.19
CA LEU A 80 -2.49 -7.87 -9.40
C LEU A 80 -3.59 -8.94 -9.31
N MET A 81 -3.30 -10.17 -9.73
CA MET A 81 -4.29 -11.24 -9.78
C MET A 81 -3.76 -12.51 -9.12
N SER A 82 -4.69 -13.36 -8.68
CA SER A 82 -4.42 -14.70 -8.19
C SER A 82 -4.97 -15.74 -9.17
N ASP A 83 -4.30 -16.87 -9.24
CA ASP A 83 -4.67 -18.09 -9.95
C ASP A 83 -5.50 -19.06 -9.08
N ARG A 84 -5.77 -18.70 -7.81
CA ARG A 84 -6.60 -19.48 -6.89
C ARG A 84 -8.09 -19.30 -7.16
N ALA A 85 -8.90 -20.21 -6.59
CA ALA A 85 -10.35 -20.11 -6.66
C ALA A 85 -10.85 -18.82 -5.99
N ILE A 86 -11.90 -18.22 -6.58
CA ILE A 86 -12.44 -16.94 -6.10
C ILE A 86 -12.85 -16.96 -4.62
N GLY A 87 -13.33 -18.09 -4.11
CA GLY A 87 -13.68 -18.25 -2.70
C GLY A 87 -12.47 -18.08 -1.77
N ASP A 88 -11.33 -18.66 -2.14
CA ASP A 88 -10.09 -18.57 -1.36
C ASP A 88 -9.52 -17.15 -1.41
N VAL A 89 -9.58 -16.50 -2.57
CA VAL A 89 -9.16 -15.11 -2.75
C VAL A 89 -10.03 -14.17 -1.93
N ARG A 90 -11.35 -14.36 -1.96
CA ARG A 90 -12.31 -13.57 -1.17
C ARG A 90 -12.05 -13.73 0.33
N ALA A 91 -11.90 -14.97 0.82
CA ALA A 91 -11.64 -15.24 2.22
C ALA A 91 -10.31 -14.59 2.69
N GLY A 92 -9.26 -14.64 1.87
CA GLY A 92 -8.00 -13.95 2.16
C GLY A 92 -8.15 -12.43 2.19
N TYR A 93 -8.93 -11.85 1.28
CA TYR A 93 -9.22 -10.42 1.27
C TYR A 93 -10.08 -9.98 2.47
N ASP A 94 -11.05 -10.79 2.90
CA ASP A 94 -11.81 -10.57 4.13
C ASP A 94 -10.91 -10.54 5.37
N ALA A 95 -9.95 -11.47 5.46
CA ALA A 95 -8.98 -11.50 6.55
C ALA A 95 -8.10 -10.24 6.59
N LEU A 96 -7.70 -9.71 5.43
CA LEU A 96 -6.95 -8.46 5.32
C LEU A 96 -7.76 -7.25 5.81
N ILE A 97 -9.03 -7.13 5.43
CA ILE A 97 -9.91 -6.05 5.89
C ILE A 97 -10.10 -6.14 7.42
N ALA A 98 -10.38 -7.34 7.93
CA ALA A 98 -10.56 -7.55 9.36
C ALA A 98 -9.28 -7.20 10.16
N ALA A 99 -8.11 -7.58 9.66
CA ALA A 99 -6.83 -7.24 10.27
C ALA A 99 -6.59 -5.72 10.27
N ALA A 100 -6.83 -5.03 9.15
CA ALA A 100 -6.69 -3.58 9.07
C ALA A 100 -7.66 -2.84 10.03
N ALA A 101 -8.89 -3.35 10.17
CA ALA A 101 -9.86 -2.81 11.13
C ALA A 101 -9.40 -2.99 12.58
N ALA A 102 -8.80 -4.14 12.92
CA ALA A 102 -8.22 -4.39 14.24
C ALA A 102 -7.06 -3.43 14.58
N LEU A 103 -6.34 -2.94 13.56
CA LEU A 103 -5.29 -1.93 13.71
C LEU A 103 -5.81 -0.48 13.76
N GLY A 104 -7.12 -0.29 13.65
CA GLY A 104 -7.80 0.99 13.85
C GLY A 104 -8.35 1.65 12.58
N SER A 105 -8.18 1.05 11.40
CA SER A 105 -8.78 1.61 10.17
C SER A 105 -10.32 1.65 10.28
N PRO A 106 -10.95 2.83 10.09
CA PRO A 106 -12.40 2.95 10.07
C PRO A 106 -13.00 2.66 8.68
N LEU A 107 -12.15 2.47 7.67
CA LEU A 107 -12.56 2.29 6.28
C LEU A 107 -13.11 0.87 6.06
N HIS A 108 -14.19 0.76 5.29
CA HIS A 108 -14.73 -0.53 4.86
C HIS A 108 -13.71 -1.31 4.01
N ASP A 109 -12.92 -0.60 3.21
CA ASP A 109 -11.85 -1.16 2.39
C ASP A 109 -10.64 -0.19 2.34
N PRO A 110 -9.65 -0.37 3.23
CA PRO A 110 -8.45 0.46 3.25
C PRO A 110 -7.49 0.15 2.09
N PHE A 111 -7.54 -1.04 1.49
CA PHE A 111 -6.69 -1.40 0.35
C PHE A 111 -7.17 -0.73 -0.93
N MET A 112 -8.48 -0.63 -1.11
CA MET A 112 -9.06 0.15 -2.21
C MET A 112 -8.73 1.64 -2.06
N ALA A 113 -8.80 2.19 -0.83
CA ALA A 113 -8.36 3.57 -0.61
C ALA A 113 -6.86 3.77 -0.89
N MET A 114 -6.02 2.85 -0.41
CA MET A 114 -4.58 2.83 -0.67
C MET A 114 -4.28 2.84 -2.18
N SER A 115 -4.99 2.06 -2.98
CA SER A 115 -4.65 1.93 -4.40
C SER A 115 -4.81 3.24 -5.18
N PHE A 116 -5.65 4.17 -4.73
CA PHE A 116 -5.84 5.49 -5.36
C PHE A 116 -4.86 6.57 -4.85
N MET A 117 -4.01 6.25 -3.87
CA MET A 117 -3.04 7.21 -3.32
C MET A 117 -1.89 7.49 -4.28
N ALA A 118 -1.55 6.51 -5.13
CA ALA A 118 -0.53 6.63 -6.15
C ALA A 118 -1.06 7.09 -7.52
N LEU A 119 -2.36 7.39 -7.65
CA LEU A 119 -2.98 7.74 -8.93
C LEU A 119 -2.84 9.24 -9.23
N GLU A 120 -1.76 9.63 -9.87
CA GLU A 120 -1.38 11.03 -10.17
C GLU A 120 -2.14 11.70 -11.33
N VAL A 121 -3.35 11.21 -11.64
CA VAL A 121 -4.25 11.78 -12.65
C VAL A 121 -5.64 12.17 -12.11
N ILE A 122 -5.90 11.91 -10.82
CA ILE A 122 -7.15 12.28 -10.13
C ILE A 122 -6.86 13.32 -9.03
N PRO A 123 -7.83 14.18 -8.65
CA PRO A 123 -7.53 15.51 -8.11
C PRO A 123 -6.76 15.51 -6.78
N LYS A 124 -5.96 16.58 -6.61
CA LYS A 124 -5.13 16.97 -5.46
C LYS A 124 -3.76 16.26 -5.33
N LEU A 125 -3.33 16.03 -4.09
CA LEU A 125 -1.99 15.61 -3.70
C LEU A 125 -1.86 14.09 -3.72
N LYS A 126 -0.84 13.57 -4.41
CA LYS A 126 -0.59 12.13 -4.60
C LYS A 126 0.85 11.76 -4.30
N LEU A 127 1.11 10.48 -4.03
CA LEU A 127 2.46 10.00 -3.71
C LEU A 127 2.88 8.95 -4.73
N THR A 128 3.96 9.20 -5.45
CA THR A 128 4.57 8.25 -6.39
C THR A 128 5.93 7.78 -5.88
N ASP A 129 6.60 6.90 -6.59
CA ASP A 129 8.01 6.56 -6.38
C ASP A 129 8.96 7.74 -6.63
N GLN A 130 8.49 8.82 -7.28
CA GLN A 130 9.24 10.05 -7.52
C GLN A 130 9.01 11.13 -6.44
N GLY A 131 8.12 10.85 -5.46
CA GLY A 131 7.82 11.77 -4.36
C GLY A 131 6.37 12.26 -4.36
N LEU A 132 6.15 13.36 -3.64
CA LEU A 132 4.84 13.97 -3.46
C LEU A 132 4.50 14.83 -4.69
N VAL A 133 3.36 14.59 -5.31
CA VAL A 133 2.93 15.24 -6.55
C VAL A 133 1.68 16.08 -6.28
N ASP A 134 1.77 17.37 -6.55
CA ASP A 134 0.60 18.22 -6.71
C ASP A 134 0.08 18.06 -8.15
N VAL A 135 -1.02 17.33 -8.31
CA VAL A 135 -1.63 17.02 -9.61
C VAL A 135 -2.26 18.28 -10.22
N GLU A 136 -2.69 19.26 -9.42
CA GLU A 136 -3.25 20.51 -9.92
C GLU A 136 -2.18 21.41 -10.55
N GLN A 137 -0.97 21.37 -9.99
CA GLN A 137 0.19 22.14 -10.47
C GLN A 137 1.11 21.36 -11.42
N PHE A 138 0.89 20.05 -11.59
CA PHE A 138 1.77 19.12 -12.30
C PHE A 138 3.24 19.22 -11.84
N LYS A 139 3.44 19.22 -10.51
CA LYS A 139 4.77 19.39 -9.92
C LYS A 139 5.01 18.41 -8.79
N VAL A 140 6.24 17.92 -8.72
CA VAL A 140 6.76 17.32 -7.49
C VAL A 140 6.98 18.44 -6.48
N VAL A 141 6.43 18.27 -5.28
CA VAL A 141 6.47 19.26 -4.19
C VAL A 141 7.20 18.69 -2.97
N PRO A 142 7.86 19.55 -2.15
CA PRO A 142 8.53 19.08 -0.95
C PRO A 142 7.54 18.59 0.11
N LEU A 143 7.95 17.62 0.92
CA LEU A 143 7.15 17.11 2.04
C LEU A 143 6.96 18.17 3.15
N PHE A 144 7.96 19.02 3.36
CA PHE A 144 7.94 20.08 4.36
C PHE A 144 7.98 21.45 3.68
N VAL A 145 7.08 22.34 4.09
CA VAL A 145 7.06 23.75 3.71
C VAL A 145 7.58 24.59 4.88
N ARG A 146 8.17 25.75 4.57
CA ARG A 146 8.69 26.70 5.57
C ARG A 146 7.65 27.73 5.98
#